data_AF-X1T6K8-F1
#
_entry.id   AF-X1T6K8-F1
#
_cell.length_a   1.000
_cell.length_b   1.000
_cell.length_c   1.000
_cell.angle_alpha   90.00
_cell.angle_beta   90.00
_cell.angle_gamma   90.00
#
_symmetry.space_group_name_H-M   'P 1'
#
loop_
_entity.id
_entity.type
_entity.pdbx_description
1 polymer ?
#
loop_
_entity_poly.entity_id
_entity_poly.type
_entity_poly.pdbx_seq_one_letter_code
_entity_poly.pdbx_strand_id
1 'polypeptide(L)'
;ALGHFSTTAGLLNEAVRFKKEGITSNEILDRIAKVLEEQNTLERVDLTEEKIRSTPTWERDLAEEALQQSRSLRHRLETLTTIEELGQAAADSEGYYRELNREWWKRRLAVPNMTLEEAKKLASEEAAKQVEERWPKEQ
;
A
#
# COMPACT_ATOMS: atom_id res chain seq x y z
N ALA A 1 0.57 -1.86 5.28
CA ALA A 1 1.15 -1.43 3.98
C ALA A 1 2.09 -0.23 4.08
N LEU A 2 1.62 0.98 4.43
CA LEU A 2 2.45 2.21 4.41
C LEU A 2 3.79 2.11 5.16
N GLY A 3 3.77 1.61 6.40
CA GLY A 3 4.98 1.47 7.21
C GLY A 3 6.02 0.52 6.60
N HIS A 4 5.56 -0.62 6.07
CA HIS A 4 6.42 -1.60 5.39
C HIS A 4 7.08 -1.02 4.13
N PHE A 5 6.33 -0.30 3.29
CA PHE A 5 6.88 0.34 2.09
C PHE A 5 7.80 1.53 2.42
N SER A 6 7.49 2.31 3.46
CA SER A 6 8.40 3.37 3.95
C SER A 6 9.74 2.80 4.42
N THR A 7 9.70 1.73 5.22
CA THR A 7 10.90 1.04 5.72
C THR A 7 11.70 0.43 4.58
N THR A 8 11.01 -0.21 3.64
CA THR A 8 11.62 -0.81 2.45
C THR A 8 12.33 0.20 1.57
N ALA A 9 11.67 1.33 1.26
CA ALA A 9 12.29 2.40 0.49
C ALA A 9 13.54 2.95 1.22
N GLY A 10 13.46 3.15 2.53
CA GLY A 10 14.61 3.56 3.35
C GLY A 10 15.77 2.57 3.28
N LEU A 11 15.52 1.28 3.51
CA LEU A 11 16.54 0.23 3.50
C LEU A 11 17.21 0.08 2.13
N LEU A 12 16.45 0.11 1.04
CA LEU A 12 17.01 0.00 -0.32
C LEU A 12 17.84 1.24 -0.69
N ASN A 13 17.38 2.45 -0.34
CA ASN A 13 18.18 3.66 -0.54
C ASN A 13 19.48 3.60 0.28
N GLU A 14 19.43 3.04 1.48
CA GLU A 14 20.61 2.89 2.31
C GLU A 14 21.57 1.83 1.75
N ALA A 15 21.06 0.74 1.18
CA ALA A 15 21.88 -0.26 0.50
C ALA A 15 22.64 0.35 -0.69
N VAL A 16 22.00 1.23 -1.46
CA VAL A 16 22.62 1.95 -2.59
C VAL A 16 23.81 2.83 -2.14
N ARG A 17 23.85 3.30 -0.88
CA ARG A 17 25.00 4.07 -0.37
C ARG A 17 26.30 3.25 -0.34
N PHE A 18 26.19 1.93 -0.22
CA PHE A 18 27.32 0.99 -0.18
C PHE A 18 27.74 0.50 -1.58
N LYS A 19 27.20 1.06 -2.67
CA LYS A 19 27.46 0.59 -4.04
C LYS A 19 28.93 0.44 -4.44
N LYS A 20 29.82 1.21 -3.84
CA LYS A 20 31.28 1.15 -4.11
C LYS A 20 31.92 -0.13 -3.58
N GLU A 21 31.28 -0.81 -2.64
CA GLU A 21 31.74 -2.06 -2.04
C GLU A 21 31.34 -3.29 -2.87
N GLY A 22 30.53 -3.10 -3.91
CA GLY A 22 30.05 -4.17 -4.78
C GLY A 22 28.77 -4.83 -4.25
N ILE A 23 28.05 -5.51 -5.15
CA ILE A 23 26.72 -6.07 -4.87
C ILE A 23 26.73 -7.17 -3.80
N THR A 24 27.88 -7.80 -3.58
CA THR A 24 28.07 -8.85 -2.58
C THR A 24 28.56 -8.32 -1.23
N SER A 25 28.56 -7.00 -0.99
CA SER A 25 28.88 -6.45 0.34
C SER A 25 27.84 -6.91 1.37
N ASN A 26 28.31 -7.29 2.56
CA ASN A 26 27.44 -7.67 3.67
C ASN A 26 26.43 -6.56 4.01
N GLU A 27 26.83 -5.28 3.92
CA GLU A 27 25.93 -4.15 4.19
C GLU A 27 24.74 -4.11 3.22
N ILE A 28 24.95 -4.50 1.96
CA ILE A 28 23.89 -4.60 0.94
C ILE A 28 23.04 -5.84 1.19
N LEU A 29 23.69 -7.01 1.36
CA LEU A 29 22.99 -8.28 1.53
C LEU A 29 22.09 -8.27 2.78
N ASP A 30 22.58 -7.72 3.91
CA ASP A 30 21.82 -7.62 5.16
C ASP A 30 20.59 -6.70 5.02
N ARG A 31 20.70 -5.62 4.22
CA ARG A 31 19.57 -4.73 3.96
C ARG A 31 18.56 -5.36 3.02
N ILE A 32 19.00 -6.06 1.98
CA ILE A 32 18.12 -6.84 1.10
C ILE A 32 17.37 -7.90 1.92
N ALA A 33 18.05 -8.62 2.80
CA ALA A 33 17.42 -9.60 3.69
C ALA A 33 16.31 -8.97 4.55
N LYS A 34 16.57 -7.81 5.17
CA LYS A 34 15.55 -7.07 5.93
C LYS A 34 14.38 -6.63 5.06
N VAL A 35 14.62 -6.17 3.84
CA VAL A 35 13.54 -5.81 2.92
C VAL A 35 12.67 -7.03 2.58
N LEU A 36 13.28 -8.20 2.34
CA LEU A 36 12.54 -9.43 2.10
C LEU A 36 11.69 -9.83 3.32
N GLU A 37 12.20 -9.66 4.54
CA GLU A 37 11.43 -9.88 5.78
C GLU A 37 10.25 -8.90 5.92
N GLU A 38 10.45 -7.63 5.59
CA GLU A 38 9.39 -6.62 5.56
C GLU A 38 8.28 -6.97 4.55
N GLN A 39 8.65 -7.37 3.32
CA GLN A 39 7.68 -7.80 2.31
C GLN A 39 6.94 -9.08 2.73
N ASN A 40 7.64 -10.06 3.29
CA ASN A 40 7.01 -11.28 3.79
C ASN A 40 6.03 -10.98 4.93
N THR A 41 6.39 -10.09 5.85
CA THR A 41 5.51 -9.68 6.95
C THR A 41 4.28 -8.96 6.41
N LEU A 42 4.48 -8.01 5.49
CA LEU A 42 3.40 -7.31 4.82
C LEU A 42 2.41 -8.28 4.16
N GLU A 43 2.90 -9.24 3.38
CA GLU A 43 2.07 -10.20 2.64
C GLU A 43 1.32 -11.18 3.56
N ARG A 44 1.98 -11.68 4.62
CA ARG A 44 1.47 -12.80 5.42
C ARG A 44 0.74 -12.37 6.68
N VAL A 45 0.96 -11.13 7.12
CA VAL A 45 0.35 -10.60 8.34
C VAL A 45 -0.65 -9.51 8.00
N ASP A 46 -0.25 -8.51 7.22
CA ASP A 46 -1.06 -7.30 7.00
C ASP A 46 -2.02 -7.41 5.83
N LEU A 47 -1.58 -8.01 4.73
CA LEU A 47 -2.31 -8.11 3.46
C LEU A 47 -2.79 -9.54 3.18
N THR A 48 -3.18 -10.26 4.24
CA THR A 48 -3.89 -11.53 4.08
C THR A 48 -5.22 -11.30 3.39
N GLU A 49 -5.72 -12.33 2.70
CA GLU A 49 -7.01 -12.24 1.99
C GLU A 49 -8.17 -11.87 2.93
N GLU A 50 -8.17 -12.42 4.14
CA GLU A 50 -9.14 -12.08 5.19
C GLU A 50 -9.08 -10.59 5.55
N LYS A 51 -7.87 -10.07 5.81
CA LYS A 51 -7.69 -8.66 6.17
C LYS A 51 -8.12 -7.73 5.03
N ILE A 52 -7.70 -8.00 3.79
CA ILE A 52 -8.10 -7.19 2.62
C ILE A 52 -9.63 -7.16 2.46
N ARG A 53 -10.31 -8.29 2.65
CA ARG A 53 -11.79 -8.34 2.59
C ARG A 53 -12.43 -7.50 3.71
N SER A 54 -11.83 -7.52 4.90
CA SER A 54 -12.30 -6.77 6.07
C SER A 54 -11.94 -5.27 6.08
N THR A 55 -10.97 -4.86 5.27
CA THR A 55 -10.53 -3.45 5.12
C THR A 55 -11.66 -2.58 4.56
N PRO A 56 -11.74 -1.29 4.94
CA PRO A 56 -12.71 -0.34 4.39
C PRO A 56 -12.73 -0.34 2.86
N THR A 57 -13.91 -0.21 2.26
CA THR A 57 -14.09 -0.29 0.79
C THR A 57 -13.20 0.70 0.03
N TRP A 58 -12.95 1.89 0.58
CA TRP A 58 -12.11 2.92 -0.03
C TRP A 58 -10.61 2.59 -0.06
N GLU A 59 -10.18 1.66 0.80
CA GLU A 59 -8.78 1.25 0.97
C GLU A 59 -8.49 -0.12 0.31
N ARG A 60 -9.53 -0.87 -0.06
CA ARG A 60 -9.38 -2.25 -0.54
C ARG A 60 -8.52 -2.37 -1.81
N ASP A 61 -8.77 -1.53 -2.81
CA ASP A 61 -7.98 -1.50 -4.04
C ASP A 61 -6.52 -1.08 -3.78
N LEU A 62 -6.27 -0.14 -2.87
CA LEU A 62 -4.92 0.21 -2.44
C LEU A 62 -4.21 -0.96 -1.75
N ALA A 63 -4.93 -1.74 -0.94
CA ALA A 63 -4.40 -2.92 -0.27
C ALA A 63 -4.08 -4.05 -1.26
N GLU A 64 -4.93 -4.25 -2.27
CA GLU A 64 -4.70 -5.23 -3.35
C GLU A 64 -3.51 -4.83 -4.23
N GLU A 65 -3.41 -3.56 -4.62
CA GLU A 65 -2.26 -3.03 -5.35
C GLU A 65 -0.96 -3.19 -4.55
N ALA A 66 -0.98 -2.83 -3.26
CA ALA A 66 0.14 -3.00 -2.35
C ALA A 66 0.61 -4.46 -2.25
N LEU A 67 -0.31 -5.42 -2.26
CA LEU A 67 0.02 -6.85 -2.26
C LEU A 67 0.75 -7.26 -3.54
N GLN A 68 0.31 -6.77 -4.71
CA GLN A 68 0.97 -7.06 -5.98
C GLN A 68 2.36 -6.43 -6.06
N GLN A 69 2.49 -5.18 -5.60
CA GLN A 69 3.77 -4.48 -5.56
C GLN A 69 4.77 -5.15 -4.62
N SER A 70 4.31 -5.62 -3.45
CA SER A 70 5.14 -6.39 -2.53
C SER A 70 5.72 -7.65 -3.17
N ARG A 71 4.86 -8.44 -3.82
CA ARG A 71 5.26 -9.69 -4.50
C ARG A 71 6.22 -9.43 -5.65
N SER A 72 5.95 -8.39 -6.44
CA SER A 72 6.81 -7.98 -7.55
C SER A 72 8.20 -7.59 -7.04
N LEU A 73 8.28 -6.76 -5.99
CA LEU A 73 9.54 -6.35 -5.39
C LEU A 73 10.30 -7.54 -4.80
N ARG A 74 9.63 -8.42 -4.04
CA ARG A 74 10.25 -9.62 -3.47
C ARG A 74 10.89 -10.49 -4.55
N HIS A 75 10.16 -10.78 -5.61
CA HIS A 75 10.70 -11.56 -6.74
C HIS A 75 11.87 -10.87 -7.44
N ARG A 76 11.79 -9.56 -7.64
CA ARG A 76 12.88 -8.79 -8.23
C ARG A 76 14.16 -8.85 -7.38
N LEU A 77 14.04 -8.78 -6.05
CA LEU A 77 15.17 -8.84 -5.13
C LEU A 77 15.80 -10.24 -5.06
N GLU A 78 15.00 -11.31 -5.24
CA GLU A 78 15.48 -12.69 -5.33
C GLU A 78 16.35 -12.94 -6.57
N THR A 79 16.15 -12.18 -7.65
CA THR A 79 16.87 -12.33 -8.92
C THR A 79 17.91 -11.24 -9.19
N LEU A 80 18.16 -10.36 -8.22
CA LEU A 80 19.03 -9.19 -8.38
C LEU A 80 20.50 -9.61 -8.50
N THR A 81 21.22 -9.06 -9.48
CA THR A 81 22.63 -9.41 -9.75
C THR A 81 23.57 -8.21 -9.83
N THR A 82 23.05 -7.00 -9.99
CA THR A 82 23.86 -5.79 -10.22
C THR A 82 23.49 -4.62 -9.32
N ILE A 83 24.46 -3.71 -9.12
CA ILE A 83 24.24 -2.43 -8.41
C ILE A 83 23.22 -1.54 -9.13
N GLU A 84 23.15 -1.60 -10.46
CA GLU A 84 22.18 -0.82 -11.23
C GLU A 84 20.76 -1.29 -10.98
N GLU A 85 20.53 -2.60 -10.96
CA GLU A 85 19.24 -3.20 -10.58
C GLU A 85 18.83 -2.84 -9.15
N LEU A 86 19.78 -2.82 -8.21
CA LEU A 86 19.55 -2.34 -6.83
C LEU A 86 19.15 -0.87 -6.80
N GLY A 87 19.86 -0.03 -7.55
CA GLY A 87 19.55 1.39 -7.69
C GLY A 87 18.13 1.61 -8.22
N GLN A 88 17.73 0.83 -9.21
CA GLN A 88 16.39 0.94 -9.78
C GLN A 88 15.31 0.38 -8.84
N ALA A 89 15.57 -0.74 -8.15
CA ALA A 89 14.65 -1.24 -7.12
C ALA A 89 14.43 -0.20 -6.00
N ALA A 90 15.48 0.51 -5.58
CA ALA A 90 15.39 1.59 -4.60
C ALA A 90 14.56 2.77 -5.10
N ALA A 91 14.80 3.22 -6.34
CA ALA A 91 14.06 4.32 -6.96
C ALA A 91 12.58 3.99 -7.12
N ASP A 92 12.27 2.79 -7.63
CA ASP A 92 10.90 2.34 -7.86
C ASP A 92 10.14 2.18 -6.53
N SER A 93 10.79 1.61 -5.50
CA SER A 93 10.19 1.45 -4.16
C SER A 93 9.89 2.80 -3.50
N GLU A 94 10.79 3.78 -3.62
CA GLU A 94 10.57 5.14 -3.13
C GLU A 94 9.44 5.84 -3.90
N GLY A 95 9.40 5.69 -5.22
CA GLY A 95 8.33 6.22 -6.07
C GLY A 95 6.97 5.67 -5.65
N TYR A 96 6.86 4.35 -5.56
CA TYR A 96 5.64 3.67 -5.16
C TYR A 96 5.21 4.05 -3.74
N TYR A 97 6.12 4.05 -2.75
CA TYR A 97 5.81 4.48 -1.39
C TYR A 97 5.21 5.89 -1.36
N ARG A 98 5.79 6.84 -2.09
CA ARG A 98 5.29 8.23 -2.14
C ARG A 98 3.90 8.30 -2.76
N GLU A 99 3.64 7.53 -3.81
CA GLU A 99 2.33 7.47 -4.46
C GLU A 99 1.28 6.86 -3.53
N LEU A 100 1.55 5.68 -2.98
CA LEU A 100 0.69 5.01 -2.02
C LEU A 100 0.39 5.90 -0.81
N ASN A 101 1.40 6.55 -0.23
CA ASN A 101 1.22 7.43 0.92
C ASN A 101 0.32 8.63 0.60
N ARG A 102 0.54 9.30 -0.55
CA ARG A 102 -0.32 10.42 -0.95
C ARG A 102 -1.77 9.97 -1.17
N GLU A 103 -1.95 8.86 -1.87
CA GLU A 103 -3.29 8.38 -2.19
C GLU A 103 -4.04 7.90 -0.95
N TRP A 104 -3.36 7.17 -0.07
CA TRP A 104 -3.93 6.73 1.20
C TRP A 104 -4.40 7.92 2.05
N TRP A 105 -3.58 8.95 2.22
CA TRP A 105 -3.97 10.14 2.98
C TRP A 105 -5.10 10.92 2.34
N LYS A 106 -5.07 11.11 1.00
CA LYS A 106 -6.16 11.76 0.27
C LYS A 106 -7.48 11.06 0.52
N ARG A 107 -7.54 9.74 0.34
CA ARG A 107 -8.77 8.97 0.53
C ARG A 107 -9.19 8.95 1.99
N ARG A 108 -8.26 8.70 2.92
CA ARG A 108 -8.52 8.65 4.36
C ARG A 108 -9.13 9.94 4.89
N LEU A 109 -8.67 11.10 4.39
CA LEU A 109 -9.17 12.43 4.78
C LEU A 109 -10.40 12.86 3.99
N ALA A 110 -10.66 12.27 2.81
CA ALA A 110 -11.88 12.48 2.04
C ALA A 110 -13.08 11.70 2.59
N VAL A 111 -12.84 10.62 3.35
CA VAL A 111 -13.91 9.95 4.10
C VAL A 111 -14.47 10.96 5.11
N PRO A 112 -15.77 11.30 5.06
CA PRO A 112 -16.37 12.15 6.08
C PRO A 112 -16.08 11.56 7.46
N ASN A 113 -15.54 12.37 8.38
CA ASN A 113 -15.52 12.00 9.79
C ASN A 113 -16.96 12.04 10.30
N MET A 114 -17.73 11.01 9.94
CA MET A 114 -19.10 10.83 10.34
C MET A 114 -19.16 9.75 11.40
N THR A 115 -19.82 10.06 12.50
CA THR A 115 -20.24 9.10 13.50
C THR A 115 -21.19 8.08 12.87
N LEU A 116 -21.34 6.91 13.50
CA LEU A 116 -22.25 5.86 13.04
C LEU A 116 -23.69 6.39 12.87
N GLU A 117 -24.11 7.32 13.73
CA GLU A 117 -25.43 7.96 13.65
C GLU A 117 -25.55 8.91 12.46
N GLU A 118 -24.49 9.67 12.13
CA GLU A 118 -24.47 10.51 10.93
C GLU A 118 -24.48 9.68 9.65
N ALA A 119 -23.75 8.56 9.61
CA ALA A 119 -23.75 7.65 8.47
C ALA A 119 -25.11 6.97 8.26
N LYS A 120 -25.75 6.49 9.34
CA LYS A 120 -27.12 5.93 9.28
C LYS A 120 -28.14 6.95 8.81
N LYS A 121 -28.04 8.19 9.31
CA LYS A 121 -28.93 9.28 8.94
C LYS A 121 -28.79 9.61 7.45
N LEU A 122 -27.56 9.72 6.94
CA LEU A 122 -27.31 9.97 5.53
C LEU A 122 -27.89 8.86 4.65
N ALA A 123 -27.62 7.59 4.98
CA ALA A 123 -28.15 6.44 4.24
C ALA A 123 -29.69 6.39 4.23
N SER A 124 -30.32 6.75 5.36
CA SER A 124 -31.77 6.88 5.46
C SER A 124 -32.33 7.98 4.56
N GLU A 125 -31.69 9.16 4.54
CA GLU A 125 -32.10 10.29 3.70
C GLU A 125 -31.96 9.98 2.20
N GLU A 126 -30.90 9.26 1.84
CA GLU A 126 -30.62 8.85 0.45
C GLU A 126 -31.60 7.77 -0.03
N ALA A 127 -31.92 6.79 0.82
CA ALA A 127 -32.96 5.80 0.55
C ALA A 127 -34.34 6.46 0.38
N ALA A 128 -34.67 7.45 1.22
CA ALA A 128 -35.93 8.18 1.11
C ALA A 128 -36.04 8.96 -0.22
N LYS A 129 -34.98 9.64 -0.65
CA LYS A 129 -34.93 10.32 -1.96
C LYS A 129 -35.14 9.35 -3.12
N GLN A 130 -34.47 8.19 -3.10
CA GLN A 130 -34.65 7.19 -4.16
C GLN A 130 -36.08 6.65 -4.21
N VAL A 131 -36.75 6.51 -3.06
CA VAL A 131 -38.16 6.11 -3.01
C VAL A 131 -39.06 7.21 -3.59
N GLU A 132 -38.83 8.48 -3.24
CA GLU A 132 -39.60 9.61 -3.78
C GLU A 132 -39.41 9.79 -5.29
N GLU A 133 -38.19 9.60 -5.81
CA GLU A 133 -37.91 9.63 -7.25
C GLU A 133 -38.57 8.46 -7.99
N ARG A 134 -38.64 7.29 -7.36
CA ARG A 134 -39.22 6.08 -7.96
C ARG A 134 -40.74 6.05 -7.88
N TRP A 135 -41.34 6.78 -6.94
CA TRP A 135 -42.78 6.86 -6.77
C TRP A 135 -43.21 8.33 -6.58
N PRO A 136 -43.04 9.18 -7.61
CA PRO A 136 -43.48 10.57 -7.53
C PRO A 136 -44.97 10.56 -7.23
N LYS A 137 -45.37 11.30 -6.19
CA LYS A 137 -46.78 11.39 -5.76
C LYS A 137 -47.63 11.73 -6.98
N GLU A 138 -48.55 10.82 -7.32
CA GLU A 138 -49.55 11.03 -8.37
C GLU A 138 -50.23 12.39 -8.13
N GLN A 139 -50.15 13.27 -9.13
CA GLN A 139 -50.78 14.60 -9.12
C GLN A 139 -52.30 14.50 -9.19
#